data_AF-A0A956AL02-F1
#
_entry.id   AF-A0A956AL02-F1
#
_cell.length_a   1.000
_cell.length_b   1.000
_cell.length_c   1.000
_cell.angle_alpha   90.00
_cell.angle_beta   90.00
_cell.angle_gamma   90.00
#
_symmetry.space_group_name_H-M   'P 1'
#
loop_
_entity.id
_entity.type
_entity.pdbx_description
1 polymer ?
#
loop_
_entity_poly.entity_id
_entity_poly.type
_entity_poly.pdbx_seq_one_letter_code
_entity_poly.pdbx_strand_id
1 'polypeptide(L)'
;MERPSSSRATPLPDELRGGDRESAFCWVLRDLLRAAPEIRAATFVDGEGECIDYCARGDPFAAKVLGAQLRTAFADVRESARRMKAGELTRLDLATEGGTLLVARVRGDLVVAVSLDAADEGACDARVDRLVGDAVDALRAEAGREPAFLAYRGEPLTVQTRAAVGWDYAPSAFELDARWWPIRAVLGRWDEAGGAAGGRLVRFRVRIADDEELTLTFDPSLDRWFLW
;
A
#
# COMPACT_ATOMS: atom_id res chain seq x y z
N MET A 1 -14.13 -32.99 -19.96
CA MET A 1 -13.52 -31.67 -19.63
C MET A 1 -14.10 -31.26 -18.29
N GLU A 2 -13.52 -31.82 -17.23
CA GLU A 2 -14.03 -31.69 -15.85
C GLU A 2 -13.43 -30.44 -15.20
N ARG A 3 -14.27 -29.70 -14.47
CA ARG A 3 -13.85 -28.57 -13.63
C ARG A 3 -13.04 -29.12 -12.44
N PRO A 4 -11.91 -28.51 -12.07
CA PRO A 4 -11.20 -28.95 -10.88
C PRO A 4 -12.06 -28.69 -9.63
N SER A 5 -12.12 -29.76 -8.84
CA SER A 5 -12.96 -29.97 -7.67
C SER A 5 -12.68 -28.98 -6.55
N SER A 6 -13.76 -28.62 -5.86
CA SER A 6 -13.81 -27.87 -4.60
C SER A 6 -12.80 -28.43 -3.59
N SER A 7 -11.70 -27.70 -3.38
CA SER A 7 -10.76 -27.95 -2.30
C SER A 7 -11.43 -27.58 -0.98
N ARG A 8 -11.65 -28.59 -0.13
CA ARG A 8 -12.19 -28.45 1.23
C ARG A 8 -11.44 -27.35 1.99
N ALA A 9 -12.16 -26.30 2.37
CA ALA A 9 -11.70 -25.27 3.28
C ALA A 9 -11.30 -25.92 4.61
N THR A 10 -10.04 -25.79 4.99
CA THR A 10 -9.60 -26.03 6.36
C THR A 10 -10.33 -25.04 7.26
N PRO A 11 -11.03 -25.48 8.32
CA PRO A 11 -11.70 -24.56 9.24
C PRO A 11 -10.67 -23.60 9.84
N LEU A 12 -11.04 -22.32 9.87
CA LEU A 12 -10.21 -21.24 10.40
C LEU A 12 -9.96 -21.44 11.90
N PRO A 13 -8.80 -21.05 12.45
CA PRO A 13 -8.64 -20.91 13.89
C PRO A 13 -9.71 -19.95 14.44
N ASP A 14 -10.34 -20.30 15.57
CA ASP A 14 -11.42 -19.54 16.24
C ASP A 14 -11.07 -18.07 16.58
N GLU A 15 -9.81 -17.68 16.42
CA GLU A 15 -9.27 -16.37 16.80
C GLU A 15 -9.52 -15.26 15.77
N LEU A 16 -9.74 -15.58 14.49
CA LEU A 16 -9.95 -14.58 13.44
C LEU A 16 -11.43 -14.46 13.09
N ARG A 17 -12.03 -13.30 13.38
CA ARG A 17 -13.43 -12.99 13.06
C ARG A 17 -13.49 -12.16 11.77
N GLY A 18 -14.44 -12.47 10.88
CA GLY A 18 -14.65 -11.78 9.61
C GLY A 18 -16.13 -11.54 9.28
N GLY A 19 -16.42 -10.93 8.13
CA GLY A 19 -17.79 -10.64 7.67
C GLY A 19 -18.70 -11.88 7.56
N ASP A 20 -20.01 -11.67 7.67
CA ASP A 20 -21.04 -12.73 7.60
C ASP A 20 -21.13 -13.42 6.22
N ARG A 21 -20.48 -12.84 5.20
CA ARG A 21 -20.32 -13.39 3.85
C ARG A 21 -18.84 -13.29 3.46
N GLU A 22 -18.24 -14.41 3.05
CA GLU A 22 -16.87 -14.40 2.55
C GLU A 22 -16.80 -13.67 1.21
N SER A 23 -16.31 -12.43 1.25
CA SER A 23 -15.98 -11.64 0.06
C SER A 23 -14.50 -11.82 -0.31
N ALA A 24 -14.12 -11.45 -1.54
CA ALA A 24 -12.71 -11.40 -1.94
C ALA A 24 -11.88 -10.42 -1.08
N PHE A 25 -12.48 -9.32 -0.60
CA PHE A 25 -11.85 -8.40 0.34
C PHE A 25 -11.54 -9.08 1.68
N CYS A 26 -12.43 -9.94 2.17
CA CYS A 26 -12.24 -10.71 3.40
C CYS A 26 -10.94 -11.51 3.37
N TRP A 27 -10.63 -12.14 2.24
CA TRP A 27 -9.42 -12.94 2.07
C TRP A 27 -8.15 -12.09 2.14
N VAL A 28 -8.15 -10.91 1.51
CA VAL A 28 -7.02 -9.98 1.57
C VAL A 28 -6.74 -9.53 3.00
N LEU A 29 -7.79 -9.11 3.74
CA LEU A 29 -7.64 -8.67 5.13
C LEU A 29 -7.18 -9.81 6.04
N ARG A 30 -7.67 -11.02 5.79
CA ARG A 30 -7.31 -12.23 6.54
C ARG A 30 -5.85 -12.62 6.31
N ASP A 31 -5.38 -12.57 5.07
CA ASP A 31 -3.99 -12.88 4.74
C ASP A 31 -3.03 -11.84 5.33
N LEU A 32 -3.43 -10.56 5.37
CA LEU A 32 -2.72 -9.51 6.10
C LEU A 32 -2.55 -9.87 7.59
N LEU A 33 -3.64 -10.20 8.28
CA LEU A 33 -3.59 -10.54 9.72
C LEU A 33 -2.82 -11.84 10.00
N ARG A 34 -2.81 -12.79 9.06
CA ARG A 34 -1.98 -14.01 9.16
C ARG A 34 -0.50 -13.70 9.01
N ALA A 35 -0.15 -12.81 8.08
CA ALA A 35 1.23 -12.43 7.82
C ALA A 35 1.81 -11.50 8.91
N ALA A 36 0.97 -10.72 9.58
CA ALA A 36 1.37 -9.79 10.64
C ALA A 36 0.57 -10.03 11.93
N PRO A 37 1.06 -10.89 12.85
CA PRO A 37 0.44 -11.17 14.14
C PRO A 37 0.23 -9.92 15.02
N GLU A 38 1.04 -8.88 14.85
CA GLU A 38 0.95 -7.59 15.53
C GLU A 38 -0.26 -6.74 15.10
N ILE A 39 -0.89 -7.07 13.97
CA ILE A 39 -2.13 -6.41 13.53
C ILE A 39 -3.31 -7.00 14.30
N ARG A 40 -4.00 -6.15 15.07
CA ARG A 40 -5.20 -6.52 15.81
C ARG A 40 -6.45 -6.55 14.95
N ALA A 41 -6.58 -5.58 14.06
CA ALA A 41 -7.73 -5.49 13.17
C ALA A 41 -7.36 -4.79 11.86
N ALA A 42 -8.02 -5.21 10.78
CA ALA A 42 -8.07 -4.51 9.52
C ALA A 42 -9.55 -4.38 9.09
N THR A 43 -9.99 -3.18 8.75
CA THR A 43 -11.37 -2.87 8.38
C THR A 43 -11.36 -2.12 7.05
N PHE A 44 -12.06 -2.66 6.05
CA PHE A 44 -12.28 -2.01 4.76
C PHE A 44 -13.60 -1.26 4.81
N VAL A 45 -13.55 0.05 4.54
CA VAL A 45 -14.60 1.01 4.83
C VAL A 45 -14.89 1.86 3.60
N ASP A 46 -16.16 2.20 3.40
CA ASP A 46 -16.59 3.03 2.30
C ASP A 46 -16.54 4.54 2.58
N GLY A 47 -17.05 5.32 1.61
CA GLY A 47 -17.12 6.77 1.71
C GLY A 47 -18.10 7.30 2.75
N GLU A 48 -19.01 6.50 3.30
CA GLU A 48 -19.95 6.90 4.36
C GLU A 48 -19.51 6.43 5.75
N GLY A 49 -18.45 5.63 5.83
CA GLY A 49 -17.98 5.02 7.07
C GLY A 49 -18.60 3.65 7.32
N GLU A 50 -19.33 3.08 6.36
CA GLU A 50 -19.87 1.73 6.44
C GLU A 50 -18.76 0.70 6.26
N CYS A 51 -18.72 -0.29 7.15
CA CYS A 51 -17.78 -1.40 7.06
C CYS A 51 -18.22 -2.34 5.93
N ILE A 52 -17.44 -2.37 4.84
CA ILE A 52 -17.61 -3.33 3.74
C ILE A 52 -17.16 -4.72 4.19
N ASP A 53 -15.96 -4.81 4.78
CA ASP A 53 -15.40 -6.06 5.28
C ASP A 53 -14.40 -5.78 6.41
N TYR A 54 -14.10 -6.80 7.21
CA TYR A 54 -13.14 -6.69 8.30
C TYR A 54 -12.51 -8.04 8.62
N CYS A 55 -11.32 -8.00 9.22
CA CYS A 55 -10.74 -9.13 9.91
C CYS A 55 -10.13 -8.64 11.23
N ALA A 56 -10.43 -9.33 12.33
CA ALA A 56 -9.94 -8.93 13.65
C ALA A 56 -9.61 -10.13 14.55
N ARG A 57 -8.59 -9.95 15.40
CA ARG A 57 -8.21 -10.85 16.51
C ARG A 57 -8.98 -10.56 17.81
N GLY A 58 -9.88 -9.59 17.79
CA GLY A 58 -10.62 -9.11 18.96
C GLY A 58 -12.09 -8.86 18.65
N ASP A 59 -12.68 -7.87 19.32
CA ASP A 59 -14.09 -7.52 19.14
C ASP A 59 -14.35 -6.96 17.72
N PRO A 60 -15.20 -7.63 16.91
CA PRO A 60 -15.64 -7.13 15.62
C PRO A 60 -16.26 -5.74 15.67
N PHE A 61 -17.02 -5.45 16.73
CA PHE A 61 -17.70 -4.17 16.85
C PHE A 61 -16.69 -3.04 17.01
N ALA A 62 -15.72 -3.20 17.92
CA ALA A 62 -14.60 -2.28 18.06
C ALA A 62 -13.82 -2.07 16.74
N ALA A 63 -13.55 -3.13 15.97
CA ALA A 63 -12.86 -3.02 14.68
C ALA A 63 -13.65 -2.19 13.66
N LYS A 64 -14.97 -2.37 13.60
CA LYS A 64 -15.87 -1.60 12.72
C LYS A 64 -15.93 -0.13 13.13
N VAL A 65 -16.09 0.14 14.43
CA VAL A 65 -16.10 1.51 14.97
C VAL A 65 -14.77 2.20 14.66
N LEU A 66 -13.64 1.53 14.88
CA LEU A 66 -12.32 2.07 14.57
C LEU A 66 -12.21 2.45 13.09
N GLY A 67 -12.65 1.57 12.18
CA GLY A 67 -12.64 1.84 10.75
C GLY A 67 -13.43 3.11 10.39
N ALA A 68 -14.64 3.26 10.92
CA ALA A 68 -15.48 4.43 10.68
C ALA A 68 -14.85 5.73 11.22
N GLN A 69 -14.26 5.68 12.42
CA GLN A 69 -13.58 6.83 13.02
C GLN A 69 -12.34 7.25 12.23
N LEU A 70 -11.50 6.30 11.83
CA LEU A 70 -10.29 6.58 11.04
C LEU A 70 -10.62 7.09 9.64
N ARG A 71 -11.67 6.57 9.00
CA ARG A 71 -12.17 7.11 7.73
C ARG A 71 -12.56 8.58 7.86
N THR A 72 -13.20 8.95 8.97
CA THR A 72 -13.64 10.33 9.23
C THR A 72 -12.43 11.25 9.41
N ALA A 73 -11.48 10.86 10.28
CA ALA A 73 -10.24 11.59 10.46
C ALA A 73 -9.45 11.74 9.14
N PHE A 74 -9.38 10.68 8.33
CA PHE A 74 -8.72 10.71 7.03
C PHE A 74 -9.37 11.71 6.07
N ALA A 75 -10.70 11.77 6.03
CA ALA A 75 -11.44 12.71 5.20
C ALA A 75 -11.14 14.17 5.58
N ASP A 76 -11.13 14.48 6.88
CA ASP A 76 -10.86 15.83 7.40
C ASP A 76 -9.42 16.28 7.09
N VAL A 77 -8.44 15.39 7.26
CA VAL A 77 -7.03 15.65 6.94
C VAL A 77 -6.86 15.82 5.43
N ARG A 78 -7.51 14.99 4.62
CA ARG A 78 -7.47 15.07 3.14
C ARG A 78 -8.08 16.37 2.63
N GLU A 79 -9.22 16.81 3.16
CA GLU A 79 -9.81 18.10 2.82
C GLU A 79 -8.88 19.25 3.17
N SER A 80 -8.26 19.20 4.35
CA SER A 80 -7.29 20.20 4.78
C SER A 80 -6.05 20.23 3.89
N ALA A 81 -5.51 19.07 3.50
CA ALA A 81 -4.40 18.96 2.56
C ALA A 81 -4.75 19.58 1.20
N ARG A 82 -5.96 19.34 0.69
CA ARG A 82 -6.47 19.93 -0.56
C ARG A 82 -6.55 21.45 -0.49
N ARG A 83 -7.10 22.00 0.59
CA ARG A 83 -7.18 23.45 0.81
C ARG A 83 -5.78 24.09 0.85
N MET A 84 -4.81 23.38 1.41
CA MET A 84 -3.40 23.81 1.45
C MET A 84 -2.62 23.54 0.15
N LYS A 85 -3.23 22.88 -0.85
CA LYS A 85 -2.55 22.41 -2.08
C LYS A 85 -1.34 21.51 -1.79
N ALA A 86 -1.39 20.73 -0.70
CA ALA A 86 -0.33 19.83 -0.27
C ALA A 86 -0.34 18.47 -1.01
N GLY A 87 -1.06 18.36 -2.12
CA GLY A 87 -1.26 17.11 -2.85
C GLY A 87 -2.44 16.28 -2.32
N GLU A 88 -2.45 15.00 -2.66
CA GLU A 88 -3.50 14.06 -2.28
C GLU A 88 -3.02 13.19 -1.11
N LEU A 89 -3.82 13.12 -0.04
CA LEU A 89 -3.54 12.22 1.08
C LEU A 89 -3.78 10.77 0.66
N THR A 90 -2.75 9.93 0.78
CA THR A 90 -2.81 8.50 0.44
C THR A 90 -2.81 7.61 1.68
N ARG A 91 -2.20 8.08 2.78
CA ARG A 91 -2.08 7.35 4.04
C ARG A 91 -1.94 8.32 5.22
N LEU A 92 -2.44 7.92 6.38
CA LEU A 92 -2.30 8.60 7.66
C LEU A 92 -1.94 7.56 8.74
N ASP A 93 -0.87 7.84 9.48
CA ASP A 93 -0.40 7.02 10.60
C ASP A 93 -0.50 7.82 11.89
N LEU A 94 -1.11 7.23 12.91
CA LEU A 94 -1.33 7.81 14.23
C LEU A 94 -0.67 6.92 15.28
N ALA A 95 0.42 7.40 15.85
CA ALA A 95 1.04 6.77 17.02
C ALA A 95 0.20 7.08 18.27
N THR A 96 -0.09 6.06 19.06
CA THR A 96 -0.85 6.15 20.32
C THR A 96 -0.11 5.39 21.41
N GLU A 97 -0.48 5.61 22.67
CA GLU A 97 0.05 4.81 23.79
C GLU A 97 -0.30 3.31 23.65
N GLY A 98 -1.40 2.99 22.96
CA GLY A 98 -1.84 1.62 22.73
C GLY A 98 -1.28 0.95 21.48
N GLY A 99 -0.44 1.63 20.70
CA GLY A 99 0.11 1.16 19.43
C GLY A 99 -0.16 2.13 18.27
N THR A 100 -0.17 1.62 17.04
CA THR A 100 -0.32 2.45 15.83
C THR A 100 -1.68 2.22 15.18
N LEU A 101 -2.32 3.31 14.77
CA LEU A 101 -3.49 3.29 13.91
C LEU A 101 -3.12 3.81 12.54
N LEU A 102 -3.47 3.07 11.50
CA LEU A 102 -3.15 3.38 10.11
C LEU A 102 -4.44 3.44 9.32
N VAL A 103 -4.56 4.42 8.43
CA VAL A 103 -5.60 4.43 7.42
C VAL A 103 -5.01 4.78 6.06
N ALA A 104 -5.27 3.92 5.07
CA ALA A 104 -4.75 4.03 3.73
C ALA A 104 -5.89 4.05 2.71
N ARG A 105 -5.77 4.93 1.72
CA ARG A 105 -6.73 5.06 0.65
C ARG A 105 -6.61 3.90 -0.33
N VAL A 106 -7.72 3.21 -0.57
CA VAL A 106 -7.83 2.17 -1.59
C VAL A 106 -8.20 2.83 -2.92
N ARG A 107 -9.41 3.42 -3.01
CA ARG A 107 -9.94 4.04 -4.24
C ARG A 107 -11.03 5.04 -3.92
N GLY A 108 -11.10 6.18 -4.62
CA GLY A 108 -12.17 7.15 -4.37
C GLY A 108 -12.17 7.58 -2.89
N ASP A 109 -13.25 7.23 -2.18
CA ASP A 109 -13.41 7.41 -0.73
C ASP A 109 -13.35 6.09 0.07
N LEU A 110 -13.04 4.97 -0.59
CA LEU A 110 -12.77 3.68 0.05
C LEU A 110 -11.40 3.69 0.72
N VAL A 111 -11.36 3.22 1.96
CA VAL A 111 -10.15 3.15 2.78
C VAL A 111 -10.02 1.81 3.47
N VAL A 112 -8.80 1.42 3.79
CA VAL A 112 -8.52 0.35 4.75
C VAL A 112 -7.91 0.97 6.01
N ALA A 113 -8.49 0.63 7.15
CA ALA A 113 -8.03 1.01 8.47
C ALA A 113 -7.38 -0.20 9.14
N VAL A 114 -6.23 -0.02 9.78
CA VAL A 114 -5.45 -1.07 10.43
C VAL A 114 -5.06 -0.61 11.83
N SER A 115 -5.24 -1.47 12.83
CA SER A 115 -4.69 -1.26 14.18
C SER A 115 -3.59 -2.26 14.48
N LEU A 116 -2.52 -1.74 15.09
CA LEU A 116 -1.34 -2.48 15.48
C LEU A 116 -1.10 -2.29 16.96
N ASP A 117 -0.56 -3.33 17.60
CA ASP A 117 -0.13 -3.23 18.98
C ASP A 117 1.10 -2.36 19.14
N ALA A 118 1.24 -1.79 20.32
CA ALA A 118 2.49 -1.20 20.74
C ALA A 118 3.56 -2.30 20.70
N ALA A 119 4.41 -2.26 19.68
CA ALA A 119 5.65 -3.02 19.72
C ALA A 119 6.50 -2.43 20.87
N ASP A 120 7.16 -3.30 21.64
CA ASP A 120 8.05 -2.89 22.72
C ASP A 120 9.16 -1.93 22.24
N GLU A 121 9.41 -1.83 20.93
CA GLU A 121 10.23 -0.78 20.33
C GLU A 121 9.61 -0.28 19.00
N GLY A 122 9.10 0.95 19.01
CA GLY A 122 9.07 1.92 17.91
C GLY A 122 8.66 1.49 16.49
N ALA A 123 7.48 1.98 16.08
CA ALA A 123 7.02 2.15 14.69
C ALA A 123 6.65 0.88 13.90
N CYS A 124 5.80 1.09 12.90
CA CYS A 124 5.49 0.10 11.87
C CYS A 124 6.83 -0.36 11.25
N ASP A 125 7.29 -1.57 11.58
CA ASP A 125 8.47 -2.15 10.94
C ASP A 125 8.24 -2.16 9.42
N ALA A 126 9.28 -1.92 8.63
CA ALA A 126 9.24 -1.88 7.17
C ALA A 126 8.56 -3.12 6.57
N ARG A 127 8.62 -4.26 7.28
CA ARG A 127 7.87 -5.48 6.95
C ARG A 127 6.36 -5.26 6.97
N VAL A 128 5.83 -4.69 8.05
CA VAL A 128 4.39 -4.44 8.23
C VAL A 128 3.91 -3.40 7.22
N ASP A 129 4.70 -2.35 7.00
CA ASP A 129 4.40 -1.35 5.99
C ASP A 129 4.27 -1.95 4.59
N ARG A 130 5.17 -2.88 4.25
CA ARG A 130 5.11 -3.63 2.99
C ARG A 130 3.84 -4.47 2.90
N LEU A 131 3.53 -5.23 3.96
CA LEU A 131 2.34 -6.09 4.01
C LEU A 131 1.03 -5.29 3.89
N VAL A 132 0.93 -4.15 4.58
CA VAL A 132 -0.24 -3.26 4.46
C VAL A 132 -0.32 -2.66 3.05
N GLY A 133 0.81 -2.27 2.46
CA GLY A 133 0.87 -1.84 1.07
C GLY A 133 0.33 -2.90 0.11
N ASP A 134 0.85 -4.12 0.18
CA ASP A 134 0.41 -5.23 -0.67
C ASP A 134 -1.09 -5.53 -0.50
N ALA A 135 -1.60 -5.46 0.73
CA ALA A 135 -3.02 -5.60 1.01
C ALA A 135 -3.85 -4.47 0.35
N VAL A 136 -3.43 -3.21 0.45
CA VAL A 136 -4.09 -2.07 -0.22
C VAL A 136 -4.18 -2.31 -1.73
N ASP A 137 -3.14 -2.85 -2.34
CA ASP A 137 -3.12 -3.07 -3.78
C ASP A 137 -3.94 -4.27 -4.23
N ALA A 138 -4.00 -5.32 -3.43
CA ALA A 138 -4.96 -6.40 -3.62
C ALA A 138 -6.41 -5.88 -3.50
N LEU A 139 -6.71 -5.03 -2.51
CA LEU A 139 -8.02 -4.39 -2.38
C LEU A 139 -8.35 -3.49 -3.58
N ARG A 140 -7.38 -2.75 -4.12
CA ARG A 140 -7.55 -1.94 -5.34
C ARG A 140 -7.86 -2.79 -6.56
N ALA A 141 -7.17 -3.92 -6.71
CA ALA A 141 -7.41 -4.85 -7.81
C ALA A 141 -8.85 -5.39 -7.76
N GLU A 142 -9.33 -5.74 -6.56
CA GLU A 142 -10.67 -6.27 -6.34
C GLU A 142 -11.76 -5.19 -6.48
N ALA A 143 -11.54 -3.97 -5.98
CA ALA A 143 -12.48 -2.86 -6.07
C ALA A 143 -12.62 -2.25 -7.49
N GLY A 144 -12.00 -2.87 -8.49
CA GLY A 144 -11.89 -2.37 -9.86
C GLY A 144 -10.81 -1.29 -10.01
N ARG A 145 -9.99 -1.42 -11.06
CA ARG A 145 -8.87 -0.52 -11.33
C ARG A 145 -9.36 0.89 -11.70
N GLU A 146 -9.06 1.88 -10.86
CA GLU A 146 -8.67 3.21 -11.36
C GLU A 146 -7.15 3.20 -11.60
N PRO A 147 -6.60 4.05 -12.48
CA PRO A 147 -5.16 4.26 -12.52
C PRO A 147 -4.73 4.67 -11.11
N ALA A 148 -3.91 3.86 -10.46
CA ALA A 148 -3.45 4.13 -9.10
C ALA A 148 -2.80 5.51 -9.08
N PHE A 149 -3.42 6.47 -8.40
CA PHE A 149 -2.77 7.73 -8.10
C PHE A 149 -1.68 7.43 -7.07
N LEU A 150 -0.44 7.24 -7.57
CA LEU A 150 0.83 7.44 -6.87
C LEU A 150 0.84 6.94 -5.40
N ALA A 151 0.75 5.63 -5.19
CA ALA A 151 1.18 5.06 -3.92
C ALA A 151 2.71 4.92 -3.95
N TYR A 152 3.39 5.85 -3.29
CA TYR A 152 4.81 5.77 -2.94
C TYR A 152 5.02 4.48 -2.12
N ARG A 153 5.68 3.47 -2.70
CA ARG A 153 5.94 2.19 -2.02
C ARG A 153 7.42 2.09 -1.64
N GLY A 154 7.67 1.84 -0.36
CA GLY A 154 8.95 1.37 0.15
C GLY A 154 9.95 2.44 0.57
N GLU A 155 11.01 1.98 1.23
CA GLU A 155 12.21 2.79 1.47
C GLU A 155 12.80 3.26 0.13
N PRO A 156 13.46 4.43 0.12
CA PRO A 156 14.13 4.91 -1.09
C PRO A 156 15.10 3.86 -1.63
N LEU A 157 15.01 3.57 -2.93
CA LEU A 157 15.95 2.68 -3.58
C LEU A 157 17.31 3.37 -3.73
N THR A 158 18.37 2.61 -3.50
CA THR A 158 19.69 2.97 -4.04
C THR A 158 19.69 2.63 -5.53
N VAL A 159 19.90 3.62 -6.40
CA VAL A 159 19.93 3.42 -7.86
C VAL A 159 21.26 3.92 -8.42
N GLN A 160 21.91 3.07 -9.19
CA GLN A 160 23.03 3.47 -10.03
C GLN A 160 22.50 4.03 -11.34
N THR A 161 23.07 5.16 -11.76
CA THR A 161 22.75 5.80 -13.03
C THR A 161 23.94 5.75 -13.99
N ARG A 162 23.64 5.87 -15.27
CA ARG A 162 24.61 5.96 -16.36
C ARG A 162 24.22 7.09 -17.30
N ALA A 163 25.18 7.54 -18.11
CA ALA A 163 24.90 8.42 -19.23
C ALA A 163 23.93 7.76 -20.21
N ALA A 164 23.03 8.56 -20.78
CA ALA A 164 22.02 8.12 -21.74
C ALA A 164 22.10 8.97 -23.02
N VAL A 165 21.58 8.43 -24.13
CA VAL A 165 21.43 9.18 -25.37
C VAL A 165 20.06 9.84 -25.36
N GLY A 166 20.03 11.18 -25.44
CA GLY A 166 18.80 11.97 -25.47
C GLY A 166 18.23 12.36 -24.11
N TRP A 167 18.80 11.86 -23.01
CA TRP A 167 18.45 12.22 -21.63
C TRP A 167 19.72 12.45 -20.79
N ASP A 168 19.62 13.23 -19.72
CA ASP A 168 20.76 13.52 -18.85
C ASP A 168 21.32 12.26 -18.17
N TYR A 169 20.45 11.31 -17.83
CA TYR A 169 20.81 10.04 -17.23
C TYR A 169 19.75 8.96 -17.51
N ALA A 170 20.15 7.71 -17.27
CA ALA A 170 19.25 6.57 -17.22
C ALA A 170 19.71 5.61 -16.09
N PRO A 171 18.79 4.88 -15.45
CA PRO A 171 19.17 3.91 -14.42
C PRO A 171 19.89 2.70 -15.06
N SER A 172 20.88 2.15 -14.35
CA SER A 172 21.67 0.98 -14.77
C SER A 172 21.50 -0.22 -13.84
N ALA A 173 21.26 0.02 -12.56
CA ALA A 173 20.95 -1.01 -11.57
C ALA A 173 20.28 -0.38 -10.35
N PHE A 174 19.56 -1.17 -9.57
CA PHE A 174 18.99 -0.74 -8.29
C PHE A 174 19.14 -1.80 -7.22
N GLU A 175 19.15 -1.39 -5.96
CA GLU A 175 19.19 -2.28 -4.80
C GLU A 175 17.79 -2.48 -4.23
N LEU A 176 17.39 -3.75 -4.06
CA LEU A 176 16.14 -4.13 -3.43
C LEU A 176 16.38 -5.39 -2.58
N ASP A 177 15.95 -5.37 -1.32
CA ASP A 177 16.16 -6.43 -0.33
C ASP A 177 17.64 -6.88 -0.25
N ALA A 178 18.55 -5.89 -0.11
CA ALA A 178 20.01 -6.07 -0.05
C ALA A 178 20.64 -6.80 -1.27
N ARG A 179 19.91 -6.84 -2.39
CA ARG A 179 20.36 -7.43 -3.65
C ARG A 179 20.35 -6.39 -4.77
N TRP A 180 21.42 -6.39 -5.57
CA TRP A 180 21.51 -5.56 -6.77
C TRP A 180 20.85 -6.22 -7.97
N TRP A 181 19.96 -5.47 -8.62
CA TRP A 181 19.21 -5.85 -9.81
C TRP A 181 19.70 -5.06 -11.02
N PRO A 182 20.39 -5.69 -11.99
CA PRO A 182 20.85 -5.02 -13.18
C PRO A 182 19.70 -4.72 -14.14
N ILE A 183 19.70 -3.52 -14.71
CA ILE A 183 18.74 -3.09 -15.74
C ILE A 183 19.31 -3.42 -17.11
N ARG A 184 18.65 -4.34 -17.80
CA ARG A 184 19.05 -4.80 -19.14
C ARG A 184 18.70 -3.78 -20.21
N ALA A 185 17.54 -3.15 -20.11
CA ALA A 185 17.08 -2.15 -21.07
C ALA A 185 16.23 -1.07 -20.39
N VAL A 186 16.35 0.16 -20.87
CA VAL A 186 15.43 1.25 -20.54
C VAL A 186 14.51 1.41 -21.75
N LEU A 187 13.24 1.07 -21.54
CA LEU A 187 12.22 0.99 -22.60
C LEU A 187 11.56 2.35 -22.86
N GLY A 188 11.56 3.24 -21.87
CA GLY A 188 11.02 4.57 -22.01
C GLY A 188 11.30 5.46 -20.81
N ARG A 189 11.17 6.77 -21.02
CA ARG A 189 11.26 7.82 -20.01
C ARG A 189 10.14 8.82 -20.22
N TRP A 190 9.48 9.23 -19.14
CA TRP A 190 8.52 10.32 -19.17
C TRP A 190 8.57 11.13 -17.88
N ASP A 191 8.06 12.34 -17.95
CA ASP A 191 7.92 13.23 -16.81
C ASP A 191 6.45 13.28 -16.40
N GLU A 192 6.19 13.23 -15.11
CA GLU A 192 4.84 13.21 -14.55
C GLU A 192 4.73 14.24 -13.42
N ALA A 193 3.58 14.88 -13.30
CA ALA A 193 3.30 15.76 -12.17
C ALA A 193 2.79 14.93 -10.98
N GLY A 194 3.15 15.31 -9.75
CA GLY A 194 2.65 14.66 -8.54
C GLY A 194 3.71 13.99 -7.66
N GLY A 195 4.93 14.54 -7.62
CA GLY A 195 5.93 14.15 -6.61
C GLY A 195 5.43 14.40 -5.19
N ALA A 196 6.14 13.91 -4.19
CA ALA A 196 5.70 13.97 -2.79
C ALA A 196 5.43 15.41 -2.30
N ALA A 197 6.13 16.40 -2.88
CA ALA A 197 5.92 17.83 -2.64
C ALA A 197 5.08 18.54 -3.74
N GLY A 198 4.31 17.79 -4.54
CA GLY A 198 3.61 18.30 -5.72
C GLY A 198 4.53 18.58 -6.92
N GLY A 199 5.78 18.12 -6.87
CA GLY A 199 6.83 18.37 -7.87
C GLY A 199 6.77 17.47 -9.11
N ARG A 200 7.80 17.61 -9.95
CA ARG A 200 8.05 16.74 -11.12
C ARG A 200 8.57 15.38 -10.66
N LEU A 201 8.06 14.31 -11.23
CA LEU A 201 8.62 12.96 -11.15
C LEU A 201 9.20 12.57 -12.50
N VAL A 202 10.37 11.94 -12.49
CA VAL A 202 10.99 11.36 -13.68
C VAL A 202 10.82 9.86 -13.62
N ARG A 203 10.08 9.28 -14.57
CA ARG A 203 9.82 7.84 -14.61
C ARG A 203 10.57 7.17 -15.73
N PHE A 204 11.01 5.95 -15.46
CA PHE A 204 11.69 5.07 -16.39
C PHE A 204 10.98 3.72 -16.43
N ARG A 205 10.52 3.30 -17.61
CA ARG A 205 10.13 1.91 -17.83
C ARG A 205 11.40 1.12 -18.11
N VAL A 206 11.67 0.10 -17.31
CA VAL A 206 12.90 -0.68 -17.39
C VAL A 206 12.60 -2.16 -17.50
N ARG A 207 13.54 -2.91 -18.09
CA ARG A 207 13.53 -4.37 -18.13
C ARG A 207 14.74 -4.91 -17.39
N ILE A 208 14.53 -5.87 -16.48
CA ILE A 208 15.59 -6.52 -15.70
C ILE A 208 16.04 -7.86 -16.31
N ALA A 209 16.96 -8.56 -15.64
CA ALA A 209 17.61 -9.78 -16.16
C ALA A 209 16.63 -10.91 -16.50
N ASP A 210 15.55 -11.05 -15.73
CA ASP A 210 14.52 -12.10 -15.90
C ASP A 210 13.43 -11.70 -16.91
N ASP A 211 13.69 -10.69 -17.74
CA ASP A 211 12.78 -10.10 -18.74
C ASP A 211 11.54 -9.40 -18.15
N GLU A 212 11.44 -9.33 -16.82
CA GLU A 212 10.42 -8.57 -16.11
C GLU A 212 10.55 -7.07 -16.35
N GLU A 213 9.41 -6.39 -16.49
CA GLU A 213 9.32 -4.95 -16.72
C GLU A 213 8.76 -4.20 -15.51
N LEU A 214 9.51 -3.20 -15.06
CA LEU A 214 9.24 -2.44 -13.85
C LEU A 214 9.25 -0.94 -14.17
N THR A 215 8.71 -0.12 -13.27
CA THR A 215 8.82 1.34 -13.39
C THR A 215 9.66 1.88 -12.24
N LEU A 216 10.77 2.55 -12.57
CA LEU A 216 11.56 3.29 -11.60
C LEU A 216 11.17 4.76 -11.64
N THR A 217 10.90 5.34 -10.47
CA THR A 217 10.53 6.75 -10.34
C THR A 217 11.60 7.49 -9.55
N PHE A 218 12.11 8.58 -10.10
CA PHE A 218 12.99 9.52 -9.40
C PHE A 218 12.22 10.79 -9.07
N ASP A 219 12.25 11.20 -7.80
CA ASP A 219 11.76 12.50 -7.34
C ASP A 219 12.96 13.44 -7.14
N PRO A 220 13.21 14.40 -8.06
CA PRO A 220 14.33 15.33 -7.96
C PRO A 220 14.21 16.30 -6.77
N SER A 221 13.00 16.51 -6.23
CA SER A 221 12.82 17.40 -5.08
C SER A 221 13.27 16.76 -3.77
N LEU A 222 13.24 15.43 -3.71
CA LEU A 222 13.68 14.64 -2.57
C LEU A 222 15.04 13.97 -2.78
N ASP A 223 15.56 14.00 -4.02
CA ASP A 223 16.73 13.25 -4.46
C ASP A 223 16.63 11.76 -4.13
N ARG A 224 15.48 11.16 -4.48
CA ARG A 224 15.15 9.76 -4.12
C ARG A 224 14.54 8.98 -5.26
N TRP A 225 14.82 7.68 -5.25
CA TRP A 225 14.29 6.70 -6.20
C TRP A 225 13.29 5.75 -5.55
N PHE A 226 12.31 5.31 -6.33
CA PHE A 226 11.23 4.43 -5.91
C PHE A 226 10.93 3.37 -6.96
N LEU A 227 10.53 2.19 -6.50
CA LEU A 227 9.97 1.14 -7.35
C LEU A 227 8.46 1.33 -7.48
N TRP A 228 7.93 1.16 -8.69
CA TRP A 228 6.50 1.25 -9.00
C TRP A 228 6.03 0.08 -9.84
#